data_AF-A0A9X1RPS9-F1
#
_entry.id   AF-A0A9X1RPS9-F1
#
_cell.length_a   1.000
_cell.length_b   1.000
_cell.length_c   1.000
_cell.angle_alpha   90.00
_cell.angle_beta   90.00
_cell.angle_gamma   90.00
#
_symmetry.space_group_name_H-M   'P 1'
#
loop_
_entity.id
_entity.type
_entity.pdbx_description
1 polymer ?
#
loop_
_entity_poly.entity_id
_entity_poly.type
_entity_poly.pdbx_seq_one_letter_code
_entity_poly.pdbx_strand_id
1 'polypeptide(L)'
;MAREVALATPGEVLNEDWLKPMGISQYALAKAIGVPPRRINEIVLGKRAITADTAVRLAVYFGTDAHSWMELQAHYDTEIARETLADILANIQPHARAAAA
;
A
#
# COMPACT_ATOMS: atom_id res chain seq x y z
N MET A 1 17.47 9.94 10.29
CA MET A 1 17.49 10.88 9.16
C MET A 1 16.05 11.05 8.72
N ALA A 2 15.50 12.26 8.73
CA ALA A 2 14.16 12.49 8.20
C ALA A 2 14.19 12.27 6.68
N ARG A 3 13.22 11.55 6.12
CA ARG A 3 13.12 11.31 4.69
C ARG A 3 12.91 12.65 3.98
N GLU A 4 13.72 12.95 2.97
CA GLU A 4 13.68 14.24 2.25
C GLU A 4 12.48 14.35 1.30
N VAL A 5 11.89 13.20 0.92
CA VAL A 5 10.71 13.08 0.05
C VAL A 5 9.65 12.29 0.80
N ALA A 6 8.37 12.68 0.78
CA ALA A 6 7.33 11.90 1.43
C ALA A 6 7.22 10.47 0.85
N LEU A 7 6.86 9.48 1.67
CA LEU A 7 6.57 8.14 1.20
C LEU A 7 5.19 8.12 0.53
N ALA A 8 5.15 7.75 -0.75
CA ALA A 8 3.90 7.62 -1.48
C ALA A 8 3.04 6.51 -0.85
N THR A 9 1.79 6.83 -0.56
CA THR A 9 0.81 5.84 -0.08
C THR A 9 0.41 4.90 -1.22
N PRO A 10 -0.03 3.67 -0.92
CA PRO A 10 -0.58 2.77 -1.93
C PRO A 10 -1.77 3.37 -2.69
N GLY A 11 -2.54 4.23 -2.02
CA GLY A 11 -3.64 4.97 -2.63
C GLY A 11 -3.21 6.05 -3.62
N GLU A 12 -2.13 6.78 -3.31
CA GLU A 12 -1.53 7.74 -4.23
C GLU A 12 -0.99 7.03 -5.46
N VAL A 13 -0.29 5.91 -5.30
CA VAL A 13 0.18 5.08 -6.43
C VAL A 13 -1.00 4.62 -7.30
N LEU A 14 -2.07 4.09 -6.69
CA LEU A 14 -3.29 3.74 -7.42
C LEU A 14 -3.86 4.94 -8.20
N ASN A 15 -3.84 6.14 -7.61
CA ASN A 15 -4.44 7.31 -8.25
C ASN A 15 -3.57 7.91 -9.37
N GLU A 16 -2.28 8.10 -9.09
CA GLU A 16 -1.34 8.80 -9.97
C GLU A 16 -0.82 7.91 -11.09
N ASP A 17 -0.58 6.62 -10.82
CA ASP A 17 0.08 5.73 -11.78
C ASP A 17 -0.93 4.90 -12.60
N TRP A 18 -2.17 4.76 -12.11
CA TRP A 18 -3.21 3.96 -12.78
C TRP A 18 -4.42 4.78 -13.19
N LEU A 19 -5.11 5.42 -12.23
CA LEU A 19 -6.39 6.07 -12.52
C LEU A 19 -6.26 7.29 -13.43
N LYS A 20 -5.36 8.22 -13.10
CA LYS A 20 -5.16 9.44 -13.89
C LYS A 20 -4.67 9.16 -15.32
N PRO A 21 -3.63 8.31 -15.55
CA PRO A 21 -3.14 8.03 -16.90
C PRO A 21 -4.19 7.34 -17.77
N MET A 22 -5.06 6.53 -17.18
CA MET A 22 -6.13 5.83 -17.88
C MET A 22 -7.42 6.66 -18.03
N GLY A 23 -7.50 7.85 -17.41
CA GLY A 23 -8.71 8.67 -17.39
C GLY A 23 -9.89 8.02 -16.64
N ILE A 24 -9.62 7.12 -15.69
CA ILE A 24 -10.62 6.38 -14.93
C ILE A 24 -10.92 7.11 -13.62
N SER A 25 -12.19 7.37 -13.33
CA SER A 25 -12.57 7.91 -12.02
C SER A 25 -12.56 6.84 -10.92
N GLN A 26 -12.34 7.23 -9.67
CA GLN A 26 -12.44 6.31 -8.52
C GLN A 26 -13.80 5.60 -8.46
N TYR A 27 -14.88 6.29 -8.84
CA TYR A 27 -16.22 5.71 -8.95
C TYR A 27 -16.29 4.64 -10.04
N ALA A 28 -15.72 4.90 -11.22
CA ALA A 28 -15.68 3.95 -12.32
C ALA A 28 -14.89 2.70 -11.94
N LEU A 29 -13.72 2.85 -11.30
CA LEU A 29 -12.95 1.73 -10.76
C LEU A 29 -13.80 0.93 -9.76
N ALA A 30 -14.39 1.58 -8.77
CA ALA A 30 -15.17 0.91 -7.73
C ALA A 30 -16.33 0.08 -8.32
N LYS A 31 -17.04 0.63 -9.31
CA LYS A 31 -18.08 -0.09 -10.04
C LYS A 31 -17.52 -1.29 -10.80
N ALA A 32 -16.39 -1.12 -11.49
CA ALA A 32 -15.78 -2.17 -12.29
C ALA A 32 -15.30 -3.36 -11.44
N ILE A 33 -14.79 -3.09 -10.24
CA ILE A 33 -14.28 -4.14 -9.34
C ILE A 33 -15.28 -4.61 -8.28
N GLY A 34 -16.52 -4.13 -8.36
CA GLY A 34 -17.63 -4.58 -7.53
C GLY A 34 -17.50 -4.21 -6.05
N VAL A 35 -17.05 -2.99 -5.73
CA VAL A 35 -16.93 -2.49 -4.36
C VAL A 35 -17.62 -1.13 -4.17
N PRO A 36 -18.00 -0.75 -2.94
CA PRO A 36 -18.54 0.58 -2.70
C PRO A 36 -17.55 1.69 -3.08
N PRO A 37 -17.97 2.78 -3.76
CA PRO A 37 -17.08 3.89 -4.15
C PRO A 37 -16.28 4.49 -3.00
N ARG A 38 -16.89 4.54 -1.80
CA ARG A 38 -16.22 4.99 -0.57
C ARG A 38 -14.94 4.20 -0.28
N ARG A 39 -14.90 2.90 -0.58
CA ARG A 39 -13.71 2.08 -0.37
C ARG A 39 -12.52 2.61 -1.16
N ILE A 40 -12.70 2.86 -2.45
CA ILE A 40 -11.63 3.37 -3.33
C ILE A 40 -11.25 4.80 -2.95
N ASN A 41 -12.23 5.62 -2.59
CA ASN A 41 -11.95 6.97 -2.11
C ASN A 41 -11.10 6.97 -0.83
N GLU A 42 -11.44 6.15 0.16
CA GLU A 42 -10.65 6.03 1.38
C GLU A 42 -9.24 5.48 1.12
N ILE A 43 -9.08 4.55 0.17
CA ILE A 43 -7.77 4.05 -0.24
C ILE A 43 -6.94 5.20 -0.83
N VAL A 44 -7.46 5.92 -1.82
CA VAL A 44 -6.74 7.04 -2.45
C VAL A 44 -6.41 8.15 -1.45
N LEU A 45 -7.25 8.38 -0.45
CA LEU A 45 -6.98 9.34 0.63
C LEU A 45 -6.03 8.82 1.72
N GLY A 46 -5.49 7.60 1.58
CA GLY A 46 -4.63 6.99 2.59
C GLY A 46 -5.34 6.63 3.91
N LYS A 47 -6.68 6.65 3.93
CA LYS A 47 -7.52 6.35 5.12
C LYS A 47 -7.87 4.87 5.25
N ARG A 48 -7.60 4.08 4.21
CA ARG A 48 -7.84 2.64 4.17
C ARG A 48 -6.70 1.95 3.43
N ALA A 49 -6.23 0.84 3.99
CA ALA A 49 -5.24 -0.02 3.34
C ALA A 49 -5.84 -0.81 2.16
N ILE A 50 -5.01 -1.13 1.18
CA ILE A 50 -5.29 -2.17 0.20
C ILE A 50 -5.23 -3.53 0.91
N THR A 51 -6.37 -4.20 1.02
CA THR A 51 -6.47 -5.55 1.59
C THR A 51 -6.29 -6.62 0.51
N ALA A 52 -6.08 -7.89 0.89
CA ALA A 52 -6.02 -9.01 -0.05
C ALA A 52 -7.27 -9.10 -0.96
N ASP A 53 -8.48 -8.87 -0.43
CA ASP A 53 -9.71 -8.80 -1.24
C ASP A 53 -9.63 -7.68 -2.30
N THR A 54 -9.08 -6.53 -1.94
CA THR A 54 -8.93 -5.42 -2.90
C THR A 54 -7.81 -5.71 -3.90
N ALA A 55 -6.69 -6.26 -3.45
CA ALA A 55 -5.54 -6.60 -4.29
C ALA A 55 -5.91 -7.59 -5.40
N VAL A 56 -6.62 -8.68 -5.09
CA VAL A 56 -7.08 -9.65 -6.10
C VAL A 56 -8.04 -9.02 -7.11
N ARG A 57 -8.89 -8.10 -6.66
CA ARG A 57 -9.81 -7.36 -7.55
C ARG A 57 -9.07 -6.40 -8.48
N LEU A 58 -8.11 -5.64 -7.95
CA LEU A 58 -7.26 -4.74 -8.75
C LEU A 58 -6.44 -5.51 -9.76
N ALA A 59 -5.85 -6.65 -9.36
CA ALA A 59 -5.09 -7.54 -10.21
C ALA A 59 -5.90 -8.00 -11.43
N VAL A 60 -7.13 -8.49 -11.22
CA VAL A 60 -8.03 -8.90 -12.31
C VAL A 60 -8.38 -7.71 -13.21
N TYR A 61 -8.70 -6.55 -12.65
CA TYR A 61 -9.13 -5.39 -13.43
C TYR A 61 -8.02 -4.78 -14.29
N PHE A 62 -6.82 -4.71 -13.73
CA PHE A 62 -5.66 -4.08 -14.37
C PHE A 62 -4.75 -5.06 -15.12
N GLY A 63 -5.04 -6.36 -15.05
CA GLY A 63 -4.18 -7.38 -15.66
C GLY A 63 -2.81 -7.48 -14.99
N THR A 64 -2.75 -7.27 -13.68
CA THR A 64 -1.53 -7.41 -12.87
C THR A 64 -1.65 -8.58 -11.89
N ASP A 65 -0.64 -8.75 -11.03
CA ASP A 65 -0.67 -9.71 -9.95
C ASP A 65 -1.13 -9.06 -8.62
N ALA A 66 -1.78 -9.84 -7.77
CA ALA A 66 -2.26 -9.37 -6.47
C ALA A 66 -1.12 -9.17 -5.44
N HIS A 67 0.02 -9.83 -5.65
CA HIS A 67 1.14 -9.79 -4.71
C HIS A 67 1.81 -8.41 -4.73
N SER A 68 2.02 -7.83 -5.91
CA SER A 68 2.56 -6.47 -6.08
C SER A 68 1.75 -5.42 -5.32
N TRP A 69 0.42 -5.52 -5.34
CA TRP A 69 -0.45 -4.62 -4.56
C TRP A 69 -0.28 -4.81 -3.05
N MET A 70 -0.12 -6.06 -2.60
CA MET A 70 0.13 -6.38 -1.18
C MET A 70 1.52 -5.96 -0.73
N GLU A 71 2.54 -6.12 -1.58
CA GLU A 71 3.91 -5.65 -1.31
C GLU A 71 3.97 -4.14 -1.20
N LEU A 72 3.25 -3.41 -2.07
CA LEU A 72 3.13 -1.96 -1.98
C LEU A 72 2.55 -1.53 -0.62
N GLN A 73 1.47 -2.19 -0.19
CA GLN A 73 0.87 -1.94 1.12
C GLN A 73 1.82 -2.30 2.26
N ALA A 74 2.44 -3.48 2.22
CA ALA A 74 3.35 -3.95 3.25
C ALA A 74 4.59 -3.06 3.37
N HIS A 75 5.14 -2.59 2.25
CA HIS A 75 6.25 -1.66 2.23
C HIS A 75 5.87 -0.34 2.92
N TYR A 76 4.73 0.24 2.53
CA TYR A 76 4.23 1.46 3.16
C TYR A 76 4.05 1.30 4.67
N ASP A 77 3.32 0.26 5.09
CA ASP A 77 3.03 0.01 6.50
C ASP A 77 4.30 -0.26 7.31
N THR A 78 5.28 -0.96 6.72
CA THR A 78 6.56 -1.26 7.38
C THR A 78 7.38 0.00 7.62
N GLU A 79 7.44 0.91 6.65
CA GLU A 79 8.19 2.17 6.80
C GLU A 79 7.52 3.11 7.80
N ILE A 80 6.19 3.24 7.77
CA ILE A 80 5.46 3.99 8.80
C ILE A 80 5.66 3.38 10.19
N ALA A 81 5.62 2.05 10.31
CA ALA A 81 5.89 1.38 11.57
C ALA A 81 7.33 1.60 12.05
N ARG A 82 8.31 1.59 11.14
CA ARG A 82 9.72 1.88 11.47
C ARG A 82 9.90 3.27 12.04
N GLU A 83 9.27 4.27 11.44
CA GLU A 83 9.31 5.65 11.92
C GLU A 83 8.61 5.78 13.28
N THR A 84 7.42 5.20 13.41
CA THR A 84 6.61 5.27 14.64
C THR A 84 7.28 4.55 15.82
N LEU A 85 7.97 3.45 15.56
CA LEU A 85 8.57 2.60 16.58
C LEU A 85 10.07 2.88 16.77
N ALA A 86 10.62 3.96 16.20
CA ALA A 86 12.07 4.19 16.15
C ALA A 86 12.77 4.03 17.51
N ASP A 87 12.23 4.62 18.58
CA ASP A 87 12.79 4.53 19.92
C ASP A 87 12.72 3.12 20.52
N ILE A 88 11.63 2.39 20.23
CA ILE A 88 11.46 1.00 20.68
C ILE A 88 12.46 0.11 19.96
N LEU A 89 12.53 0.23 18.62
CA LEU A 89 13.43 -0.55 17.77
C LEU A 89 14.89 -0.37 18.15
N ALA A 90 15.32 0.84 18.53
CA ALA A 90 16.68 1.14 18.98
C ALA A 90 17.10 0.37 20.24
N ASN A 91 16.14 -0.07 21.06
CA ASN A 91 16.39 -0.78 22.32
C ASN A 91 16.21 -2.30 22.20
N ILE A 92 15.70 -2.81 21.07
CA ILE A 92 15.55 -4.25 20.87
C ILE A 92 16.93 -4.88 20.69
N GLN A 93 17.26 -5.81 21.57
CA GLN A 93 18.45 -6.66 21.42
C GLN A 93 18.14 -7.79 20.43
N PRO A 94 18.81 -7.85 19.26
CA PRO A 94 18.61 -8.93 18.32
C PRO A 94 18.94 -10.27 18.99
N HIS A 95 18.05 -11.24 18.84
CA HIS A 95 18.39 -12.60 19.23
C HIS A 95 19.59 -13.05 18.41
N ALA A 96 20.66 -13.52 19.07
CA ALA A 96 21.82 -14.12 18.42
C ALA A 96 21.43 -15.47 17.80
N ARG A 97 20.61 -15.45 16.75
CA ARG A 97 20.49 -16.62 15.87
C ARG A 97 21.79 -16.60 15.07
N ALA A 98 22.71 -17.46 15.49
CA ALA A 98 24.06 -17.58 14.97
C ALA A 98 24.09 -17.38 13.44
N ALA A 99 25.07 -16.61 12.98
CA ALA A 99 25.54 -16.71 11.61
C ALA A 99 25.73 -18.19 11.29
N ALA A 100 24.76 -18.78 10.61
CA ALA A 100 24.88 -20.14 10.13
C ALA A 100 25.83 -20.07 8.94
N ALA A 101 27.02 -20.64 9.16
CA ALA A 101 28.01 -20.96 8.15
C ALA A 101 27.41 -21.85 7.04
#